data_AF-A0A2D4MVQ9-F1
#
_entry.id   AF-A0A2D4MVQ9-F1
#
_cell.length_a   1.000
_cell.length_b   1.000
_cell.length_c   1.000
_cell.angle_alpha   90.00
_cell.angle_beta   90.00
_cell.angle_gamma   90.00
#
_symmetry.space_group_name_H-M   'P 1'
#
loop_
_entity.id
_entity.type
_entity.pdbx_description
1 polymer ?
#
loop_
_entity_poly.entity_id
_entity_poly.type
_entity_poly.pdbx_seq_one_letter_code
_entity_poly.pdbx_strand_id
1 'polypeptide(L)'
;EEGAKEIDIVINRTLVLTGQWEGSDFIKTSTGKEAVNATFPVGLVMVRAIRDYYWKTGFKVGFKPAGGIRKAKEALIWLSLMKEELGEEWLKPELFRLGASTLLGDIERQIYYHVTGRYPASYDLPMA
;
A
#
# COMPACT_ATOMS: atom_id res chain seq x y z
N GLU A 1 -1.83 -24.46 -2.25
CA GLU A 1 -1.18 -23.17 -1.95
C GLU A 1 -2.08 -22.42 -0.98
N GLU A 2 -1.74 -22.40 0.30
CA GLU A 2 -2.42 -21.49 1.23
C GLU A 2 -1.90 -20.07 0.93
N GLY A 3 -2.80 -19.16 0.55
CA GLY A 3 -2.44 -17.77 0.27
C GLY A 3 -1.94 -17.05 1.54
N ALA A 4 -1.22 -15.94 1.34
CA ALA A 4 -0.74 -15.10 2.44
C ALA A 4 -1.88 -14.68 3.39
N LYS A 5 -1.63 -14.80 4.69
CA LYS A 5 -2.56 -14.35 5.74
C LYS A 5 -2.50 -12.82 5.82
N GLU A 6 -3.56 -12.16 5.34
CA GLU A 6 -3.72 -10.71 5.42
C GLU A 6 -4.73 -10.34 6.51
N ILE A 7 -4.47 -9.26 7.27
CA ILE A 7 -5.42 -8.68 8.23
C ILE A 7 -5.71 -7.21 7.92
N ASP A 8 -7.00 -6.83 7.89
CA ASP A 8 -7.44 -5.45 7.69
C ASP A 8 -7.47 -4.69 9.02
N ILE A 9 -6.81 -3.52 9.07
CA ILE A 9 -6.55 -2.80 10.32
C ILE A 9 -7.29 -1.46 10.44
N VAL A 10 -7.57 -0.75 9.36
CA VAL A 10 -8.33 0.52 9.38
C VAL A 10 -9.75 0.31 9.87
N ILE A 11 -10.34 -0.87 9.64
CA ILE A 11 -11.62 -1.23 10.25
C ILE A 11 -11.51 -1.19 11.79
N ASN A 12 -10.33 -1.50 12.33
CA ASN A 12 -10.12 -1.58 13.77
C ASN A 12 -8.68 -1.20 14.17
N ARG A 13 -8.43 0.10 14.34
CA ARG A 13 -7.13 0.65 14.80
C ARG A 13 -6.59 -0.01 16.07
N THR A 14 -7.49 -0.58 16.88
CA THR A 14 -7.15 -1.31 18.10
C THR A 14 -6.23 -2.49 17.80
N LEU A 15 -6.39 -3.16 16.65
CA LEU A 15 -5.60 -4.33 16.28
C LEU A 15 -4.10 -4.02 16.23
N VAL A 16 -3.72 -2.85 15.68
CA VAL A 16 -2.32 -2.39 15.70
C VAL A 16 -1.81 -2.19 17.10
N LEU A 17 -2.60 -1.48 17.92
CA LEU A 17 -2.23 -1.09 19.27
C LEU A 17 -2.14 -2.30 20.22
N THR A 18 -2.87 -3.37 19.92
CA THR A 18 -2.90 -4.60 20.74
C THR A 18 -2.03 -5.72 20.19
N GLY A 19 -1.37 -5.55 19.04
CA GLY A 19 -0.51 -6.58 18.44
C GLY A 19 -1.27 -7.78 17.88
N GLN A 20 -2.59 -7.70 17.69
CA GLN A 20 -3.39 -8.82 17.18
C GLN A 20 -3.12 -9.19 15.71
N TRP A 21 -2.30 -8.38 15.03
CA TRP A 21 -1.83 -8.65 13.67
C TRP A 21 -0.51 -9.44 13.64
N GLU A 22 0.18 -9.58 14.77
CA GLU A 22 1.43 -10.32 14.87
C GLU A 22 1.24 -11.76 14.37
N GLY A 23 2.13 -12.21 13.48
CA GLY A 23 2.01 -13.51 12.80
C GLY A 23 1.19 -13.51 11.51
N SER A 24 0.66 -12.34 11.08
CA SER A 24 0.14 -12.17 9.71
C SER A 24 1.27 -11.93 8.72
N ASP A 25 1.10 -12.37 7.48
CA ASP A 25 2.06 -12.09 6.40
C ASP A 25 1.95 -10.63 5.94
N PHE A 26 0.74 -10.08 5.95
CA PHE A 26 0.47 -8.69 5.59
C PHE A 26 -0.52 -8.04 6.56
N ILE A 27 -0.28 -6.76 6.83
CA ILE A 27 -1.31 -5.86 7.35
C ILE A 27 -1.78 -4.92 6.25
N LYS A 28 -3.10 -4.73 6.19
CA LYS A 28 -3.77 -3.92 5.18
C LYS A 28 -4.52 -2.79 5.83
N THR A 29 -4.54 -1.63 5.18
CA THR A 29 -5.27 -0.48 5.73
C THR A 29 -6.78 -0.78 5.70
N SER A 30 -7.50 -0.73 4.59
CA SER A 30 -8.96 -0.94 4.57
C SER A 30 -9.40 -2.02 3.57
N THR A 31 -10.66 -2.48 3.63
CA THR A 31 -11.22 -3.38 2.61
C THR A 31 -11.42 -2.68 1.26
N GLY A 32 -11.40 -1.35 1.23
CA GLY A 32 -11.67 -0.54 0.05
C GLY A 32 -13.16 -0.31 -0.20
N LYS A 33 -14.01 -0.77 0.74
CA LYS A 33 -15.48 -0.65 0.69
C LYS A 33 -16.02 0.32 1.73
N GLU A 34 -15.16 0.84 2.59
CA GLU A 34 -15.51 1.76 3.67
C GLU A 34 -15.57 3.21 3.19
N ALA A 35 -16.32 4.03 3.95
CA ALA A 35 -16.35 5.48 3.75
C ALA A 35 -14.99 6.14 4.02
N VAL A 36 -14.23 5.61 4.99
CA VAL A 36 -12.87 6.05 5.32
C VAL A 36 -11.88 4.97 4.90
N ASN A 37 -11.02 5.30 3.94
CA ASN A 37 -10.03 4.38 3.37
C ASN A 37 -8.62 4.65 3.94
N ALA A 38 -7.57 4.14 3.29
CA ALA A 38 -6.18 4.45 3.65
C ALA A 38 -5.97 5.96 3.84
N THR A 39 -5.60 6.37 5.06
CA THR A 39 -5.09 7.71 5.34
C THR A 39 -3.62 7.61 5.72
N PHE A 40 -2.85 8.62 5.33
CA PHE A 40 -1.41 8.64 5.60
C PHE A 40 -1.07 8.54 7.10
N PRO A 41 -1.76 9.26 8.03
CA PRO A 41 -1.46 9.13 9.46
C PRO A 41 -1.68 7.72 10.01
N VAL A 42 -2.74 7.03 9.56
CA VAL A 42 -2.99 5.65 9.99
C VAL A 42 -1.95 4.70 9.43
N GLY A 43 -1.60 4.89 8.15
CA GLY A 43 -0.53 4.12 7.51
C GLY A 43 0.82 4.28 8.23
N LEU A 44 1.18 5.50 8.64
CA LEU A 44 2.41 5.75 9.40
C LEU A 44 2.45 4.97 10.72
N VAL A 45 1.33 4.95 11.47
CA VAL A 45 1.24 4.20 12.73
C VAL A 45 1.41 2.69 12.47
N MET A 46 0.77 2.16 11.43
CA MET A 46 0.89 0.75 11.03
C MET A 46 2.32 0.36 10.64
N VAL A 47 2.96 1.18 9.81
CA VAL A 47 4.33 0.96 9.33
C VAL A 47 5.34 1.00 10.49
N ARG A 48 5.15 1.90 11.45
CA ARG A 48 5.97 1.93 12.67
C ARG A 48 5.77 0.70 13.55
N ALA A 49 4.53 0.20 13.65
CA ALA A 49 4.26 -1.04 14.37
C ALA A 49 4.97 -2.25 13.72
N ILE A 50 4.99 -2.32 12.38
CA ILE A 50 5.80 -3.33 11.65
C ILE A 50 7.28 -3.22 12.02
N ARG A 51 7.83 -2.00 12.02
CA ARG A 51 9.24 -1.77 12.35
C ARG A 51 9.57 -2.27 13.75
N ASP A 52 8.77 -1.87 14.73
CA ASP A 52 8.99 -2.20 16.13
C ASP A 52 8.89 -3.72 16.36
N TYR A 53 7.96 -4.38 15.68
CA TYR A 53 7.84 -5.84 15.69
C TYR A 53 9.04 -6.53 15.04
N TYR A 54 9.51 -6.03 13.88
CA TYR A 54 10.70 -6.56 13.22
C TYR A 54 11.94 -6.43 14.11
N TRP A 55 12.14 -5.29 14.76
CA TRP A 55 13.26 -5.09 15.69
C TRP A 55 13.20 -6.02 16.91
N LYS A 56 11.99 -6.35 17.38
CA LYS A 56 11.82 -7.25 18.53
C LYS A 56 11.98 -8.72 18.17
N THR A 57 11.58 -9.12 16.96
CA THR A 57 11.38 -10.54 16.64
C THR A 57 12.19 -11.05 15.44
N GLY A 58 12.67 -10.16 14.58
CA GLY A 58 13.28 -10.50 13.31
C GLY A 58 12.30 -10.91 12.20
N PHE A 59 10.99 -11.01 12.48
CA PHE A 59 9.98 -11.36 11.48
C PHE A 59 9.55 -10.14 10.67
N LYS A 60 9.49 -10.31 9.35
CA LYS A 60 9.05 -9.27 8.42
C LYS A 60 7.58 -9.45 8.12
N VAL A 61 6.82 -8.36 8.26
CA VAL A 61 5.41 -8.29 7.89
C VAL A 61 5.24 -7.28 6.78
N GLY A 62 4.48 -7.65 5.75
CA GLY A 62 4.19 -6.79 4.62
C GLY A 62 3.14 -5.75 4.93
N PHE A 63 3.14 -4.66 4.16
CA PHE A 63 2.17 -3.58 4.26
C PHE A 63 1.42 -3.40 2.94
N LYS A 64 0.09 -3.24 3.05
CA LYS A 64 -0.78 -3.03 1.89
C LYS A 64 -1.72 -1.84 2.12
N PRO A 65 -1.35 -0.61 1.72
CA PRO A 65 -2.30 0.49 1.75
C PRO A 65 -3.35 0.24 0.66
N ALA A 66 -4.61 0.30 1.06
CA ALA A 66 -5.76 -0.04 0.26
C ALA A 66 -6.89 0.98 0.41
N GLY A 67 -7.56 1.23 -0.71
CA GLY A 67 -8.70 2.14 -0.80
C GLY A 67 -8.29 3.58 -1.11
N GLY A 68 -8.91 4.15 -2.14
CA GLY A 68 -8.81 5.57 -2.47
C GLY A 68 -7.53 6.04 -3.18
N ILE A 69 -6.54 5.17 -3.39
CA ILE A 69 -5.31 5.52 -4.11
C ILE A 69 -5.60 5.52 -5.62
N ARG A 70 -5.64 6.70 -6.23
CA ARG A 70 -6.05 6.87 -7.64
C ARG A 70 -4.98 7.48 -8.52
N LYS A 71 -4.02 8.21 -7.94
CA LYS A 71 -2.99 8.96 -8.69
C LYS A 71 -1.60 8.40 -8.46
N ALA A 72 -0.76 8.43 -9.49
CA ALA A 72 0.65 8.02 -9.41
C ALA A 72 1.41 8.81 -8.31
N LYS A 73 1.11 10.10 -8.15
CA LYS A 73 1.69 10.93 -7.08
C LYS A 73 1.32 10.43 -5.68
N GLU A 74 0.10 9.92 -5.48
CA GLU A 74 -0.31 9.35 -4.19
C GLU A 74 0.43 8.04 -3.91
N ALA A 75 0.66 7.21 -4.94
CA ALA A 75 1.46 6.00 -4.81
C ALA A 75 2.91 6.30 -4.39
N LEU A 76 3.51 7.38 -4.91
CA LEU A 76 4.86 7.82 -4.50
C LEU A 76 4.94 8.20 -3.02
N ILE A 77 3.88 8.77 -2.45
CA ILE A 77 3.82 9.10 -1.03
C ILE A 77 3.90 7.81 -0.18
N TRP A 78 3.19 6.76 -0.58
CA TRP A 78 3.24 5.46 0.09
C TRP A 78 4.60 4.76 -0.06
N LEU A 79 5.18 4.79 -1.25
CA LEU A 79 6.54 4.27 -1.48
C LEU A 79 7.58 5.00 -0.64
N SER A 80 7.46 6.33 -0.53
CA SER A 80 8.36 7.13 0.31
C SER A 80 8.22 6.75 1.77
N LEU A 81 7.00 6.63 2.30
CA LEU A 81 6.76 6.18 3.67
C LEU A 81 7.44 4.83 3.96
N MET A 82 7.25 3.84 3.08
CA MET A 82 7.84 2.52 3.24
C MET A 82 9.37 2.58 3.23
N LYS A 83 9.95 3.33 2.29
CA LYS A 83 11.40 3.49 2.19
C LYS A 83 11.99 4.14 3.43
N GLU A 84 11.39 5.22 3.91
CA GLU A 84 11.91 6.00 5.05
C GLU A 84 11.77 5.25 6.37
N GLU A 85 10.66 4.54 6.61
CA GLU A 85 10.42 3.90 7.90
C GLU A 85 10.95 2.45 7.96
N LEU A 86 10.98 1.71 6.85
CA LEU A 86 11.33 0.27 6.82
C LEU A 86 12.49 -0.09 5.88
N GLY A 87 12.92 0.83 5.02
CA GLY A 87 14.04 0.62 4.09
C GLY A 87 13.65 -0.01 2.75
N GLU A 88 14.64 -0.13 1.85
CA GLU A 88 14.41 -0.53 0.45
C GLU A 88 13.89 -1.96 0.29
N GLU A 89 14.25 -2.87 1.21
CA GLU A 89 13.78 -4.25 1.14
C GLU A 89 12.26 -4.36 1.21
N TRP A 90 11.63 -3.47 1.98
CA TRP A 90 10.17 -3.43 2.09
C TRP A 90 9.48 -2.86 0.86
N LEU A 91 10.20 -2.36 -0.15
CA LEU A 91 9.60 -1.93 -1.42
C LEU A 91 9.33 -3.10 -2.37
N LYS A 92 9.75 -4.31 -2.02
CA LYS A 92 9.56 -5.50 -2.86
C LYS A 92 8.12 -6.05 -2.77
N PRO A 93 7.61 -6.72 -3.82
CA PRO A 93 6.22 -7.21 -3.87
C PRO A 93 5.81 -8.18 -2.76
N GLU A 94 6.80 -8.83 -2.12
CA GLU A 94 6.62 -9.74 -0.99
C GLU A 94 6.29 -8.98 0.31
N LEU A 95 6.62 -7.69 0.39
CA LEU A 95 6.47 -6.87 1.59
C LEU A 95 5.68 -5.57 1.36
N PHE A 96 5.42 -5.18 0.12
CA PHE A 96 4.61 -4.00 -0.18
C PHE A 96 3.74 -4.17 -1.42
N ARG A 97 2.47 -3.79 -1.28
CA ARG A 97 1.48 -3.83 -2.36
C ARG A 97 0.53 -2.65 -2.29
N LEU A 98 0.22 -2.04 -3.41
CA LEU A 98 -0.82 -1.00 -3.48
C LEU A 98 -2.18 -1.64 -3.78
N GLY A 99 -3.12 -1.55 -2.83
CA GLY A 99 -4.50 -1.96 -3.01
C GLY A 99 -5.31 -0.89 -3.76
N ALA A 100 -5.21 -0.88 -5.09
CA ALA A 100 -5.86 0.12 -5.94
C ALA A 100 -6.52 -0.52 -7.16
N SER A 101 -7.69 0.00 -7.55
CA SER A 101 -8.44 -0.49 -8.73
C SER A 101 -8.26 0.40 -9.96
N THR A 102 -8.12 1.73 -9.79
CA THR A 102 -8.02 2.68 -10.91
C THR A 102 -6.64 3.31 -11.06
N LEU A 103 -5.69 3.00 -10.17
CA LEU A 103 -4.36 3.60 -10.17
C LEU A 103 -3.57 3.28 -11.44
N LEU A 104 -3.72 2.07 -12.00
CA LEU A 104 -2.98 1.65 -13.18
C LEU A 104 -3.25 2.59 -14.38
N GLY A 105 -4.51 2.95 -14.62
CA GLY A 105 -4.86 3.86 -15.70
C GLY A 105 -4.26 5.26 -15.54
N ASP A 106 -4.09 5.77 -14.32
CA ASP A 106 -3.39 7.03 -14.10
C ASP A 106 -1.88 6.87 -14.36
N ILE A 107 -1.25 5.78 -13.90
CA ILE A 107 0.16 5.50 -14.15
C ILE A 107 0.44 5.42 -15.65
N GLU A 108 -0.38 4.69 -16.41
CA GLU A 108 -0.25 4.59 -17.87
C GLU A 108 -0.35 5.96 -18.53
N ARG A 109 -1.30 6.82 -18.11
CA ARG A 109 -1.41 8.20 -18.61
C ARG A 109 -0.17 9.02 -18.32
N GLN A 110 0.40 8.93 -17.11
CA GLN A 110 1.60 9.68 -16.75
C GLN A 110 2.82 9.21 -17.56
N ILE A 111 2.99 7.90 -17.75
CA ILE A 111 4.08 7.33 -18.55
C ILE A 111 3.91 7.74 -20.02
N TYR A 112 2.70 7.61 -20.58
CA TYR A 112 2.43 8.01 -21.97
C TYR A 112 2.76 9.49 -22.20
N TYR A 113 2.30 10.38 -21.31
CA TYR A 113 2.62 11.80 -21.41
C TYR A 113 4.12 12.06 -21.28
N HIS A 114 4.80 11.39 -20.36
CA HIS A 114 6.25 11.54 -20.17
C HIS A 114 7.06 11.14 -21.42
N VAL A 115 6.64 10.06 -22.11
CA VAL A 115 7.34 9.54 -23.28
C VAL A 115 6.98 10.31 -24.57
N THR A 116 5.71 10.72 -24.73
CA THR A 116 5.20 11.27 -26.00
C THR A 116 5.00 12.78 -26.00
N GLY A 117 4.96 13.42 -24.83
CA GLY A 117 4.66 14.84 -24.68
C GLY A 117 3.18 15.23 -24.84
N ARG A 118 2.27 14.27 -25.03
CA ARG A 118 0.82 14.52 -25.19
C ARG A 118 -0.02 13.56 -24.34
N TYR A 119 -1.23 13.95 -23.99
CA TYR A 119 -2.14 13.06 -23.28
C TYR A 119 -2.73 12.00 -24.23
N PRO A 120 -2.89 10.75 -23.76
CA PRO A 120 -3.46 9.68 -24.58
C PRO A 120 -4.98 9.85 -24.74
N ALA A 121 -5.50 9.45 -25.90
CA ALA A 121 -6.91 9.17 -26.09
C ALA A 121 -7.29 7.81 -25.45
N SER A 122 -8.58 7.53 -25.30
CA SER A 122 -9.04 6.26 -24.70
C SER A 122 -8.53 5.02 -25.45
N TYR A 123 -8.46 5.09 -26.78
CA TYR A 123 -7.95 3.98 -27.61
C TYR A 123 -6.42 3.83 -27.60
N ASP A 124 -5.68 4.79 -27.04
CA ASP A 124 -4.21 4.71 -26.93
C ASP A 124 -3.77 3.88 -25.71
N LEU A 125 -4.68 3.63 -24.75
CA LEU A 125 -4.38 2.92 -23.51
C LEU A 125 -5.15 1.58 -23.46
N PRO A 126 -4.45 0.46 -23.19
CA PRO A 126 -5.07 -0.87 -23.17
C PRO A 126 -6.10 -1.07 -22.05
N MET A 127 -6.07 -0.24 -21.00
CA MET A 127 -6.92 -0.35 -19.80
C MET A 127 -7.97 0.78 -19.68
N ALA A 128 -8.16 1.60 -20.72
CA ALA A 128 -9.04 2.79 -20.69
C ALA A 128 -10.46 2.56 -21.23
#